data_AF-A0A4U3MH61-F1
#
_entry.id   AF-A0A4U3MH61-F1
#
_cell.length_a   1.000
_cell.length_b   1.000
_cell.length_c   1.000
_cell.angle_alpha   90.00
_cell.angle_beta   90.00
_cell.angle_gamma   90.00
#
_symmetry.space_group_name_H-M   'P 1'
#
loop_
_entity.id
_entity.type
_entity.pdbx_description
1 polymer ?
#
loop_
_entity_poly.entity_id
_entity_poly.type
_entity_poly.pdbx_seq_one_letter_code
_entity_poly.pdbx_strand_id
1 'polypeptide(L)'
;MTRLLAALLLGAALLPSGTASAAPCADAGHAVGDPFAETVTFGGRTLKAPGGEPSTGFGWAVATADVDGDRCLDVVVGAPYAGAADQGAVYVFGAGGVRTVTAQDPEKDAHFGWSLATADRPGGAVLAVGEPHADDPVTDAGAVHLLTPDGRVRVNQESDGMIGNGEVGDMWGWSLAFHGDPARPDLAVGVPYEDNDGTGVQVASGIVDAGTVVVVQNVLAGAPYTTKKWDLGQATKDVPEEAGNRFGWTLATTRIGGTDYLAAGAPLAGPKDAGMVQLWAGLSPVRAITVPGTTGLGWALAFTGDGRLAMGHPYTKGATGGVHTGTVDGTVAALPVPPQPGQRYGWSLAADGASGLLIGAPDRDGVGAVFTSAAAPAPAGSVDYGHAVH
;
A
#
# COMPACT_ATOMS: atom_id res chain seq x y z
N MET A 1 -26.22 60.56 17.24
CA MET A 1 -27.16 60.47 16.11
C MET A 1 -26.57 61.31 14.98
N THR A 2 -25.49 60.95 14.29
CA THR A 2 -25.25 59.86 13.32
C THR A 2 -26.24 59.84 12.14
N ARG A 3 -25.78 60.29 10.97
CA ARG A 3 -25.93 59.69 9.61
C ARG A 3 -25.30 60.65 8.57
N LEU A 4 -24.07 60.37 8.14
CA LEU A 4 -23.64 59.56 6.99
C LEU A 4 -23.79 60.29 5.63
N LEU A 5 -22.65 60.78 5.12
CA LEU A 5 -22.42 61.10 3.71
C LEU A 5 -22.32 59.80 2.91
N ALA A 6 -23.10 59.68 1.82
CA ALA A 6 -22.94 58.65 0.81
C ALA A 6 -21.85 59.09 -0.19
N ALA A 7 -20.74 58.36 -0.23
CA ALA A 7 -19.71 58.52 -1.25
C ALA A 7 -20.01 57.62 -2.45
N LEU A 8 -19.90 58.23 -3.63
CA LEU A 8 -20.03 57.65 -4.96
C LEU A 8 -18.81 56.74 -5.24
N LEU A 9 -19.03 55.46 -5.57
CA LEU A 9 -17.99 54.55 -6.08
C LEU A 9 -18.35 54.14 -7.51
N LEU A 10 -17.47 54.49 -8.45
CA LEU A 10 -17.52 54.12 -9.86
C LEU A 10 -17.43 52.59 -10.01
N GLY A 11 -18.39 52.00 -10.71
CA GLY A 11 -18.34 50.60 -11.13
C GLY A 11 -17.35 50.41 -12.29
N ALA A 12 -16.27 49.68 -12.03
CA ALA A 12 -15.51 49.03 -13.09
C ALA A 12 -16.17 47.68 -13.39
N ALA A 13 -16.73 47.56 -14.60
CA ALA A 13 -17.23 46.28 -15.11
C ALA A 13 -16.01 45.36 -15.37
N LEU A 14 -15.74 44.46 -14.43
CA LEU A 14 -14.90 43.29 -14.68
C LEU A 14 -15.68 42.35 -15.61
N LEU A 15 -15.22 42.24 -16.86
CA LEU A 15 -15.61 41.15 -17.75
C LEU A 15 -15.28 39.83 -17.04
N PRO A 16 -16.20 38.86 -16.96
CA PRO A 16 -15.85 37.54 -16.47
C PRO A 16 -14.85 36.95 -17.48
N SER A 17 -13.59 36.88 -17.07
CA SER A 17 -12.56 36.09 -17.74
C SER A 17 -13.09 34.67 -17.86
N GLY A 18 -13.34 34.24 -19.09
CA GLY A 18 -13.85 32.91 -19.39
C GLY A 18 -13.02 31.86 -18.68
N THR A 19 -13.66 31.12 -17.79
CA THR A 19 -13.15 29.83 -17.33
C THR A 19 -13.21 28.92 -18.55
N ALA A 20 -12.09 28.78 -19.24
CA ALA A 20 -11.86 27.59 -20.05
C ALA A 20 -11.99 26.41 -19.09
N SER A 21 -13.17 25.81 -19.06
CA SER A 21 -13.40 24.54 -18.40
C SER A 21 -12.50 23.56 -19.13
N ALA A 22 -11.32 23.27 -18.57
CA ALA A 22 -10.58 22.07 -18.92
C ALA A 22 -11.59 20.92 -18.86
N ALA A 23 -11.70 20.17 -19.95
CA ALA A 23 -12.54 18.98 -19.93
C ALA A 23 -12.11 18.13 -18.73
N PRO A 24 -13.02 17.75 -17.82
CA PRO A 24 -12.65 16.89 -16.71
C PRO A 24 -12.02 15.63 -17.30
N CYS A 25 -10.85 15.24 -16.80
CA CYS A 25 -10.31 13.92 -17.10
C CYS A 25 -11.39 12.87 -16.82
N ALA A 26 -11.48 11.86 -17.68
CA ALA A 26 -12.46 10.80 -17.50
C ALA A 26 -12.24 10.16 -16.12
N ASP A 27 -13.21 10.34 -15.22
CA ASP A 27 -13.17 9.82 -13.86
C ASP A 27 -13.17 8.29 -13.84
N ALA A 28 -12.36 7.75 -12.93
CA ALA A 28 -12.33 6.39 -12.40
C ALA A 28 -12.24 5.21 -13.39
N GLY A 29 -11.03 4.91 -13.82
CA GLY A 29 -10.64 3.54 -14.13
C GLY A 29 -9.95 2.91 -12.92
N HIS A 30 -10.17 1.62 -12.68
CA HIS A 30 -9.28 0.84 -11.83
C HIS A 30 -7.97 0.58 -12.56
N ALA A 31 -6.86 0.58 -11.82
CA ALA A 31 -5.57 0.17 -12.34
C ALA A 31 -5.31 -1.29 -11.92
N VAL A 32 -5.14 -2.17 -12.91
CA VAL A 32 -4.89 -3.61 -12.66
C VAL A 32 -3.59 -3.99 -13.33
N GLY A 33 -2.60 -4.36 -12.52
CA GLY A 33 -1.30 -4.84 -13.00
C GLY A 33 -1.31 -6.34 -13.31
N ASP A 34 -0.60 -6.70 -14.38
CA ASP A 34 -0.17 -8.06 -14.69
C ASP A 34 1.35 -8.02 -14.92
N PRO A 35 2.17 -8.31 -13.88
CA PRO A 35 3.61 -8.25 -13.98
C PRO A 35 4.21 -9.29 -14.93
N PHE A 36 3.51 -10.40 -15.17
CA PHE A 36 4.00 -11.45 -16.08
C PHE A 36 3.69 -11.12 -17.54
N ALA A 37 2.61 -10.39 -17.79
CA ALA A 37 2.33 -9.81 -19.10
C ALA A 37 3.05 -8.46 -19.35
N GLU A 38 3.68 -7.88 -18.32
CA GLU A 38 4.30 -6.55 -18.34
C GLU A 38 3.29 -5.45 -18.74
N THR A 39 2.10 -5.49 -18.15
CA THR A 39 1.02 -4.54 -18.46
C THR A 39 0.26 -4.04 -17.25
N VAL A 40 -0.32 -2.84 -17.39
CA VAL A 40 -1.35 -2.34 -16.48
C VAL A 40 -2.57 -1.93 -17.29
N THR A 41 -3.76 -2.40 -16.93
CA THR A 41 -5.01 -1.91 -17.52
C THR A 41 -5.54 -0.75 -16.69
N PHE A 42 -5.82 0.39 -17.33
CA PHE A 42 -6.37 1.58 -16.68
C PHE A 42 -7.27 2.35 -17.63
N GLY A 43 -8.51 2.65 -17.22
CA GLY A 43 -9.46 3.42 -18.04
C GLY A 43 -9.72 2.83 -19.43
N GLY A 44 -9.72 1.50 -19.54
CA GLY A 44 -9.87 0.78 -20.82
C GLY A 44 -8.64 0.79 -21.73
N ARG A 45 -7.50 1.31 -21.24
CA ARG A 45 -6.22 1.34 -21.94
C ARG A 45 -5.26 0.34 -21.31
N THR A 46 -4.35 -0.19 -22.12
CA THR A 46 -3.22 -1.00 -21.65
C THR A 46 -1.96 -0.14 -21.65
N LEU A 47 -1.35 0.02 -20.48
CA LEU A 47 -0.08 0.68 -20.23
C LEU A 47 1.05 -0.35 -20.26
N LYS A 48 2.24 0.08 -20.69
CA LYS A 48 3.48 -0.71 -20.73
C LYS A 48 4.67 0.15 -20.35
N ALA A 49 5.71 -0.46 -19.79
CA ALA A 49 6.99 0.20 -19.57
C ALA A 49 7.55 0.80 -20.88
N PRO A 50 8.05 2.05 -20.87
CA PRO A 50 8.84 2.60 -21.97
C PRO A 50 10.05 1.70 -22.27
N GLY A 51 10.40 1.58 -23.55
CA GLY A 51 11.52 0.73 -23.99
C GLY A 51 11.16 -0.75 -24.20
N GLY A 52 10.12 -1.26 -23.53
CA GLY A 52 9.61 -2.60 -23.76
C GLY A 52 10.56 -3.72 -23.32
N GLU A 53 11.37 -3.47 -22.30
CA GLU A 53 12.20 -4.50 -21.67
C GLU A 53 11.30 -5.62 -21.09
N PRO A 54 11.58 -6.90 -21.38
CA PRO A 54 10.83 -8.00 -20.78
C PRO A 54 11.35 -8.33 -19.38
N SER A 55 10.53 -9.02 -18.58
CA SER A 55 10.92 -9.54 -17.26
C SER A 55 11.32 -8.45 -16.25
N THR A 56 10.77 -7.25 -16.39
CA THR A 56 10.95 -6.14 -15.45
C THR A 56 9.97 -6.22 -14.27
N GLY A 57 8.90 -7.01 -14.41
CA GLY A 57 7.81 -7.06 -13.46
C GLY A 57 6.94 -5.80 -13.50
N PHE A 58 6.86 -5.10 -14.64
CA PHE A 58 6.00 -3.93 -14.79
C PHE A 58 4.54 -4.30 -14.49
N GLY A 59 3.97 -3.69 -13.46
CA GLY A 59 2.64 -4.03 -12.95
C GLY A 59 2.67 -4.83 -11.65
N TRP A 60 3.86 -5.05 -11.07
CA TRP A 60 4.04 -5.74 -9.79
C TRP A 60 3.34 -5.02 -8.64
N ALA A 61 3.58 -3.72 -8.56
CA ALA A 61 2.91 -2.81 -7.65
C ALA A 61 2.21 -1.73 -8.49
N VAL A 62 0.97 -1.40 -8.15
CA VAL A 62 0.21 -0.36 -8.84
C VAL A 62 -0.50 0.50 -7.80
N ALA A 63 -0.34 1.82 -7.93
CA ALA A 63 -1.07 2.81 -7.14
C ALA A 63 -1.59 3.92 -8.06
N THR A 64 -2.55 4.70 -7.57
CA THR A 64 -3.11 5.83 -8.31
C THR A 64 -3.23 7.05 -7.41
N ALA A 65 -2.82 8.23 -7.89
CA ALA A 65 -2.88 9.48 -7.15
C ALA A 65 -2.83 10.68 -8.11
N ASP A 66 -3.09 11.89 -7.60
CA ASP A 66 -2.83 13.14 -8.34
C ASP A 66 -1.37 13.56 -8.10
N VAL A 67 -0.44 13.00 -8.87
CA VAL A 67 1.00 13.14 -8.62
C VAL A 67 1.52 14.49 -9.10
N ASP A 68 0.98 15.03 -10.19
CA ASP A 68 1.44 16.30 -10.77
C ASP A 68 0.53 17.51 -10.47
N GLY A 69 -0.60 17.31 -9.78
CA GLY A 69 -1.50 18.37 -9.33
C GLY A 69 -2.42 18.89 -10.45
N ASP A 70 -2.53 18.18 -11.58
CA ASP A 70 -3.42 18.56 -12.68
C ASP A 70 -4.90 18.20 -12.44
N ARG A 71 -5.18 17.51 -11.32
CA ARG A 71 -6.50 16.98 -10.91
C ARG A 71 -6.99 15.79 -11.74
N CYS A 72 -6.09 15.15 -12.47
CA CYS A 72 -6.32 13.89 -13.17
C CYS A 72 -5.62 12.77 -12.40
N LEU A 73 -6.22 11.59 -12.44
CA LEU A 73 -5.65 10.44 -11.75
C LEU A 73 -4.47 9.89 -12.55
N ASP A 74 -3.29 9.92 -11.95
CA ASP A 74 -2.09 9.27 -12.47
C ASP A 74 -2.02 7.81 -12.05
N VAL A 75 -1.28 7.01 -12.81
CA VAL A 75 -0.98 5.62 -12.47
C VAL A 75 0.51 5.49 -12.18
N VAL A 76 0.83 5.04 -10.98
CA VAL A 76 2.19 4.72 -10.55
C VAL A 76 2.37 3.20 -10.62
N VAL A 77 3.40 2.76 -11.33
CA VAL A 77 3.64 1.33 -11.61
C VAL A 77 5.05 0.96 -11.23
N GLY A 78 5.19 -0.01 -10.35
CA GLY A 78 6.46 -0.63 -9.97
C GLY A 78 6.89 -1.70 -10.97
N ALA A 79 8.20 -1.76 -11.20
CA ALA A 79 8.90 -2.78 -11.98
C ALA A 79 10.20 -3.12 -11.24
N PRO A 80 10.14 -3.94 -10.18
CA PRO A 80 11.28 -4.19 -9.29
C PRO A 80 12.47 -4.84 -10.00
N TYR A 81 12.26 -5.53 -11.12
CA TYR A 81 13.32 -6.19 -11.89
C TYR A 81 13.76 -5.37 -13.11
N ALA A 82 13.41 -4.08 -13.17
CA ALA A 82 13.88 -3.21 -14.24
C ALA A 82 15.37 -2.88 -14.10
N GLY A 83 16.05 -2.67 -15.23
CA GLY A 83 17.48 -2.34 -15.28
C GLY A 83 18.38 -3.56 -15.44
N ALA A 84 19.65 -3.33 -15.77
CA ALA A 84 20.57 -4.40 -16.19
C ALA A 84 21.00 -5.35 -15.05
N ALA A 85 20.70 -5.00 -13.80
CA ALA A 85 21.01 -5.81 -12.63
C ALA A 85 19.88 -5.71 -11.60
N ASP A 86 18.63 -5.67 -12.06
CA ASP A 86 17.43 -5.73 -11.21
C ASP A 86 17.41 -4.64 -10.11
N GLN A 87 17.89 -3.45 -10.45
CA GLN A 87 17.87 -2.31 -9.52
C GLN A 87 16.45 -1.81 -9.27
N GLY A 88 15.57 -2.02 -10.24
CA GLY A 88 14.17 -1.64 -10.19
C GLY A 88 13.89 -0.22 -10.67
N ALA A 89 12.63 0.01 -11.05
CA ALA A 89 12.12 1.30 -11.48
C ALA A 89 10.65 1.47 -11.11
N VAL A 90 10.22 2.73 -11.08
CA VAL A 90 8.82 3.13 -11.01
C VAL A 90 8.49 4.01 -12.21
N TYR A 91 7.32 3.79 -12.80
CA TYR A 91 6.80 4.56 -13.92
C TYR A 91 5.53 5.30 -13.50
N VAL A 92 5.50 6.61 -13.71
CA VAL A 92 4.34 7.45 -13.44
C VAL A 92 3.72 7.85 -14.77
N PHE A 93 2.50 7.38 -15.03
CA PHE A 93 1.70 7.71 -16.21
C PHE A 93 0.68 8.79 -15.84
N GLY A 94 0.80 9.95 -16.46
CA GLY A 94 -0.14 11.06 -16.33
C GLY A 94 -0.52 11.67 -17.66
N ALA A 95 -1.27 12.78 -17.63
CA ALA A 95 -1.72 13.46 -18.85
C ALA A 95 -0.55 13.97 -19.71
N GLY A 96 0.56 14.36 -19.07
CA GLY A 96 1.79 14.82 -19.72
C GLY A 96 2.67 13.72 -20.34
N GLY A 97 2.32 12.44 -20.15
CA GLY A 97 3.10 11.30 -20.62
C GLY A 97 3.58 10.41 -19.48
N VAL A 98 4.72 9.75 -19.68
CA VAL A 98 5.29 8.80 -18.72
C VAL A 98 6.63 9.31 -18.19
N ARG A 99 6.80 9.27 -16.87
CA ARG A 99 8.06 9.58 -16.18
C ARG A 99 8.62 8.31 -15.55
N THR A 100 9.87 7.99 -15.86
CA THR A 100 10.62 6.93 -15.17
C THR A 100 11.32 7.51 -13.94
N VAL A 101 11.21 6.81 -12.82
CA VAL A 101 11.84 7.13 -11.54
C VAL A 101 12.64 5.92 -11.08
N THR A 102 13.91 6.14 -10.75
CA THR A 102 14.82 5.12 -10.17
C THR A 102 15.31 5.61 -8.81
N ALA A 103 15.89 4.73 -7.99
CA ALA A 103 16.68 5.15 -6.83
C ALA A 103 17.78 6.16 -7.22
N GLN A 104 18.21 7.01 -6.28
CA GLN A 104 19.29 7.99 -6.54
C GLN A 104 20.64 7.29 -6.76
N ASP A 105 20.89 6.24 -6.00
CA ASP A 105 22.04 5.36 -6.10
C ASP A 105 21.53 3.93 -6.33
N PRO A 106 21.15 3.57 -7.58
CA PRO A 106 20.58 2.25 -7.87
C PRO A 106 21.55 1.13 -7.55
N GLU A 107 21.11 0.19 -6.72
CA GLU A 107 21.89 -0.95 -6.30
C GLU A 107 21.42 -2.23 -7.02
N LYS A 108 22.36 -3.14 -7.28
CA LYS A 108 22.07 -4.43 -7.90
C LYS A 108 21.14 -5.24 -6.99
N ASP A 109 20.11 -5.84 -7.58
CA ASP A 109 19.11 -6.70 -6.93
C ASP A 109 18.30 -6.01 -5.81
N ALA A 110 18.35 -4.67 -5.70
CA ALA A 110 17.71 -3.92 -4.62
C ALA A 110 16.17 -3.79 -4.77
N HIS A 111 15.67 -4.03 -5.99
CA HIS A 111 14.25 -4.13 -6.29
C HIS A 111 13.42 -2.86 -6.01
N PHE A 112 13.93 -1.67 -6.36
CA PHE A 112 13.18 -0.42 -6.25
C PHE A 112 11.85 -0.49 -7.02
N GLY A 113 10.73 -0.18 -6.36
CA GLY A 113 9.39 -0.32 -6.95
C GLY A 113 8.67 -1.61 -6.53
N TRP A 114 9.22 -2.34 -5.56
CA TRP A 114 8.62 -3.54 -4.97
C TRP A 114 7.25 -3.29 -4.35
N SER A 115 7.12 -2.22 -3.58
CA SER A 115 5.88 -1.80 -2.92
C SER A 115 5.67 -0.31 -3.16
N LEU A 116 4.40 0.12 -3.21
CA LEU A 116 4.03 1.51 -3.42
C LEU A 116 2.99 1.94 -2.39
N ALA A 117 3.05 3.20 -1.98
CA ALA A 117 1.93 3.85 -1.32
C ALA A 117 1.87 5.31 -1.78
N THR A 118 0.67 5.85 -1.93
CA THR A 118 0.46 7.24 -2.33
C THR A 118 -0.48 7.94 -1.39
N ALA A 119 -0.22 9.21 -1.10
CA ALA A 119 -1.16 10.08 -0.40
C ALA A 119 -1.23 11.43 -1.08
N ASP A 120 -2.46 11.84 -1.44
CA ASP A 120 -2.70 13.16 -2.00
C ASP A 120 -2.45 14.24 -0.93
N ARG A 121 -1.73 15.30 -1.30
CA ARG A 121 -1.52 16.45 -0.43
C ARG A 121 -1.82 17.76 -1.17
N PRO A 122 -2.03 18.86 -0.43
CA PRO A 122 -1.99 20.19 -1.04
C PRO A 122 -0.66 20.40 -1.78
N GLY A 123 -0.72 20.64 -3.10
CA GLY A 123 0.47 20.85 -3.94
C GLY A 123 1.04 19.62 -4.63
N GLY A 124 0.38 18.46 -4.53
CA GLY A 124 0.73 17.20 -5.22
C GLY A 124 0.84 16.02 -4.26
N ALA A 125 0.78 14.80 -4.79
CA ALA A 125 0.90 13.60 -3.98
C ALA A 125 2.32 13.36 -3.44
N VAL A 126 2.40 12.64 -2.31
CA VAL A 126 3.60 11.92 -1.90
C VAL A 126 3.51 10.49 -2.37
N LEU A 127 4.62 9.97 -2.91
CA LEU A 127 4.79 8.58 -3.29
C LEU A 127 5.87 7.96 -2.39
N ALA A 128 5.53 6.89 -1.67
CA ALA A 128 6.48 6.02 -1.00
C ALA A 128 6.78 4.81 -1.91
N VAL A 129 8.05 4.49 -2.07
CA VAL A 129 8.53 3.36 -2.88
C VAL A 129 9.42 2.47 -2.04
N GLY A 130 9.06 1.19 -1.93
CA GLY A 130 9.90 0.18 -1.27
C GLY A 130 11.05 -0.28 -2.16
N GLU A 131 12.19 -0.49 -1.53
CA GLU A 131 13.40 -1.11 -2.06
C GLU A 131 13.91 -2.09 -0.98
N PRO A 132 13.17 -3.18 -0.71
CA PRO A 132 13.43 -4.03 0.46
C PRO A 132 14.75 -4.80 0.38
N HIS A 133 15.38 -4.90 -0.79
CA HIS A 133 16.63 -5.63 -0.96
C HIS A 133 17.84 -4.68 -1.04
N ALA A 134 17.68 -3.42 -0.59
CA ALA A 134 18.81 -2.51 -0.49
C ALA A 134 19.80 -2.94 0.61
N ASP A 135 21.11 -2.83 0.32
CA ASP A 135 22.18 -3.14 1.27
C ASP A 135 22.62 -1.86 1.99
N ASP A 136 21.94 -1.52 3.09
CA ASP A 136 22.33 -0.35 3.90
C ASP A 136 21.85 -0.45 5.37
N PRO A 137 22.75 -0.73 6.34
CA PRO A 137 24.20 -0.91 6.21
C PRO A 137 24.60 -2.37 5.96
N VAL A 138 23.64 -3.30 6.04
CA VAL A 138 23.83 -4.75 5.86
C VAL A 138 22.96 -5.26 4.73
N THR A 139 23.29 -6.45 4.23
CA THR A 139 22.64 -7.04 3.05
C THR A 139 21.14 -7.21 3.23
N ASP A 140 20.36 -6.80 2.23
CA ASP A 140 18.89 -6.93 2.21
C ASP A 140 18.18 -6.33 3.45
N ALA A 141 18.78 -5.31 4.10
CA ALA A 141 18.14 -4.61 5.22
C ALA A 141 16.93 -3.78 4.74
N GLY A 142 17.02 -3.25 3.52
CA GLY A 142 15.92 -2.56 2.84
C GLY A 142 15.83 -1.07 3.10
N ALA A 143 15.01 -0.40 2.28
CA ALA A 143 14.79 1.03 2.32
C ALA A 143 13.43 1.44 1.77
N VAL A 144 13.03 2.67 2.12
CA VAL A 144 11.88 3.34 1.54
C VAL A 144 12.28 4.71 1.03
N HIS A 145 11.83 5.04 -0.17
CA HIS A 145 12.04 6.33 -0.80
C HIS A 145 10.74 7.11 -0.85
N LEU A 146 10.72 8.29 -0.24
CA LEU A 146 9.64 9.26 -0.32
C LEU A 146 9.92 10.25 -1.42
N LEU A 147 8.97 10.40 -2.32
CA LEU A 147 9.04 11.25 -3.49
C LEU A 147 7.92 12.28 -3.38
N THR A 148 8.28 13.54 -3.38
CA THR A 148 7.35 14.67 -3.44
C THR A 148 7.70 15.57 -4.62
N PRO A 149 6.84 16.52 -5.01
CA PRO A 149 7.20 17.55 -5.98
C PRO A 149 8.44 18.37 -5.56
N ASP A 150 8.66 18.52 -4.25
CA ASP A 150 9.72 19.35 -3.68
C ASP A 150 11.06 18.61 -3.53
N GLY A 151 11.06 17.28 -3.59
CA GLY A 151 12.30 16.52 -3.42
C GLY A 151 12.11 15.04 -3.12
N ARG A 152 13.20 14.41 -2.69
CA ARG A 152 13.28 12.98 -2.39
C ARG A 152 13.93 12.78 -1.04
N VAL A 153 13.43 11.84 -0.24
CA VAL A 153 14.00 11.43 1.03
C VAL A 153 14.08 9.90 1.06
N ARG A 154 15.20 9.34 1.52
CA ARG A 154 15.36 7.91 1.78
C ARG A 154 15.29 7.69 3.29
N VAL A 155 14.57 6.66 3.73
CA VAL A 155 14.46 6.23 5.12
C VAL A 155 14.65 4.72 5.23
N ASN A 156 15.34 4.29 6.28
CA ASN A 156 15.58 2.90 6.66
C ASN A 156 15.71 2.81 8.19
N GLN A 157 15.97 1.61 8.74
CA GLN A 157 16.06 1.38 10.19
C GLN A 157 17.21 2.14 10.87
N GLU A 158 18.23 2.59 10.14
CA GLU A 158 19.34 3.40 10.68
C GLU A 158 19.06 4.90 10.69
N SER A 159 17.92 5.33 10.16
CA SER A 159 17.56 6.75 10.17
C SER A 159 17.37 7.25 11.60
N ASP A 160 17.90 8.45 11.90
CA ASP A 160 17.85 9.02 13.25
C ASP A 160 16.40 9.12 13.77
N GLY A 161 16.14 8.54 14.94
CA GLY A 161 14.80 8.44 15.55
C GLY A 161 13.98 7.20 15.18
N MET A 162 14.51 6.28 14.35
CA MET A 162 13.89 4.97 14.14
C MET A 162 14.13 4.06 15.35
N ILE A 163 13.10 3.30 15.74
CA ILE A 163 13.21 2.28 16.78
C ILE A 163 13.68 0.96 16.14
N GLY A 164 14.73 0.37 16.69
CA GLY A 164 15.38 -0.83 16.14
C GLY A 164 16.64 -0.47 15.35
N ASN A 165 17.18 -1.44 14.63
CA ASN A 165 18.27 -1.32 13.66
C ASN A 165 18.01 -2.29 12.51
N GLY A 166 18.71 -2.14 11.39
CA GLY A 166 18.64 -3.10 10.30
C GLY A 166 19.51 -4.34 10.57
N GLU A 167 19.01 -5.49 10.15
CA GLU A 167 19.66 -6.79 10.14
C GLU A 167 19.66 -7.38 8.72
N VAL A 168 20.42 -8.46 8.53
CA VAL A 168 20.52 -9.10 7.21
C VAL A 168 19.18 -9.72 6.85
N GLY A 169 18.56 -9.22 5.78
CA GLY A 169 17.32 -9.77 5.26
C GLY A 169 16.04 -9.26 5.92
N ASP A 170 16.07 -8.22 6.76
CA ASP A 170 14.84 -7.63 7.36
C ASP A 170 13.83 -7.18 6.30
N MET A 171 14.34 -6.74 5.15
CA MET A 171 13.54 -6.29 4.02
C MET A 171 12.60 -5.13 4.35
N TRP A 172 13.10 -4.11 5.06
CA TRP A 172 12.38 -2.88 5.34
C TRP A 172 11.79 -2.26 4.07
N GLY A 173 10.50 -1.92 4.11
CA GLY A 173 9.80 -1.43 2.92
C GLY A 173 9.11 -2.52 2.11
N TRP A 174 9.05 -3.76 2.63
CA TRP A 174 8.32 -4.86 2.00
C TRP A 174 6.86 -4.50 1.68
N SER A 175 6.15 -3.90 2.62
CA SER A 175 4.80 -3.37 2.42
C SER A 175 4.67 -1.96 3.00
N LEU A 176 3.84 -1.13 2.37
CA LEU A 176 3.71 0.29 2.68
C LEU A 176 2.24 0.71 2.70
N ALA A 177 1.88 1.58 3.63
CA ALA A 177 0.60 2.28 3.61
C ALA A 177 0.71 3.64 4.31
N PHE A 178 0.11 4.68 3.72
CA PHE A 178 -0.01 5.96 4.41
C PHE A 178 -1.16 5.93 5.42
N HIS A 179 -0.94 6.55 6.58
CA HIS A 179 -1.86 6.63 7.70
C HIS A 179 -1.96 8.08 8.20
N GLY A 180 -3.03 8.42 8.91
CA GLY A 180 -3.11 9.70 9.60
C GLY A 180 -3.57 10.88 8.73
N ASP A 181 -3.07 12.07 9.06
CA ASP A 181 -3.42 13.34 8.42
C ASP A 181 -2.75 13.46 7.03
N PRO A 182 -3.50 13.61 5.92
CA PRO A 182 -2.88 13.77 4.60
C PRO A 182 -1.92 14.97 4.48
N ALA A 183 -2.09 16.02 5.29
CA ALA A 183 -1.17 17.15 5.33
C ALA A 183 0.14 16.84 6.10
N ARG A 184 0.10 15.84 6.99
CA ARG A 184 1.23 15.36 7.80
C ARG A 184 1.19 13.83 7.86
N PRO A 185 1.42 13.15 6.73
CA PRO A 185 1.15 11.72 6.63
C PRO A 185 2.11 10.93 7.51
N ASP A 186 1.56 9.97 8.23
CA ASP A 186 2.33 8.89 8.86
C ASP A 186 2.55 7.80 7.80
N LEU A 187 3.71 7.14 7.83
CA LEU A 187 3.98 6.00 6.96
C LEU A 187 4.06 4.72 7.80
N ALA A 188 3.17 3.77 7.53
CA ALA A 188 3.30 2.41 8.02
C ALA A 188 4.19 1.60 7.07
N VAL A 189 5.16 0.89 7.65
CA VAL A 189 6.13 0.04 6.97
C VAL A 189 6.06 -1.36 7.58
N GLY A 190 5.87 -2.35 6.73
CA GLY A 190 5.93 -3.76 7.11
C GLY A 190 7.33 -4.31 6.88
N VAL A 191 7.81 -5.10 7.83
CA VAL A 191 9.14 -5.70 7.83
C VAL A 191 8.98 -7.18 8.24
N PRO A 192 8.43 -8.03 7.34
CA PRO A 192 8.00 -9.39 7.70
C PRO A 192 9.15 -10.37 7.91
N TYR A 193 10.39 -9.97 7.64
CA TYR A 193 11.58 -10.78 7.87
C TYR A 193 12.37 -10.33 9.10
N GLU A 194 11.92 -9.28 9.80
CA GLU A 194 12.50 -8.88 11.07
C GLU A 194 12.45 -10.02 12.10
N ASP A 195 13.58 -10.26 12.73
CA ASP A 195 13.70 -11.12 13.90
C ASP A 195 13.21 -10.37 15.16
N ASN A 196 12.43 -11.04 16.00
CA ASN A 196 12.15 -10.48 17.33
C ASN A 196 13.23 -10.92 18.33
N ASP A 197 14.28 -10.12 18.46
CA ASP A 197 15.32 -10.28 19.48
C ASP A 197 15.44 -9.07 20.43
N GLY A 198 14.42 -8.21 20.51
CA GLY A 198 14.31 -7.09 21.45
C GLY A 198 14.22 -5.70 20.79
N THR A 199 14.67 -4.65 21.49
CA THR A 199 14.64 -3.25 21.00
C THR A 199 16.03 -2.59 20.94
N GLY A 200 17.12 -3.37 20.99
CA GLY A 200 18.52 -2.90 21.02
C GLY A 200 19.19 -3.00 19.65
N VAL A 201 20.53 -2.90 19.60
CA VAL A 201 21.31 -3.34 18.42
C VAL A 201 21.40 -4.86 18.46
N GLN A 202 20.85 -5.48 17.43
CA GLN A 202 20.48 -6.88 17.42
C GLN A 202 21.57 -7.81 16.88
N VAL A 203 21.59 -9.06 17.36
CA VAL A 203 22.68 -10.04 17.12
C VAL A 203 22.15 -11.42 16.76
N ALA A 204 20.99 -11.49 16.10
CA ALA A 204 20.34 -12.71 15.62
C ALA A 204 20.02 -13.72 16.75
N SER A 205 19.58 -13.22 17.92
CA SER A 205 19.15 -14.08 19.03
C SER A 205 17.69 -13.84 19.38
N GLY A 206 16.77 -14.29 18.52
CA GLY A 206 15.35 -14.02 18.66
C GLY A 206 14.41 -15.05 18.04
N ILE A 207 13.15 -14.66 17.91
CA ILE A 207 12.17 -15.39 17.11
C ILE A 207 12.37 -14.96 15.66
N VAL A 208 13.07 -15.82 14.91
CA VAL A 208 13.49 -15.54 13.54
C VAL A 208 12.28 -15.28 12.65
N ASP A 209 12.33 -14.27 11.79
CA ASP A 209 11.33 -14.03 10.75
C ASP A 209 9.88 -13.86 11.31
N ALA A 210 9.75 -13.43 12.57
CA ALA A 210 8.46 -13.19 13.21
C ALA A 210 7.72 -12.03 12.52
N GLY A 211 8.49 -11.00 12.13
CA GLY A 211 8.05 -9.80 11.45
C GLY A 211 7.56 -8.70 12.40
N THR A 212 7.63 -7.47 11.92
CA THR A 212 7.23 -6.27 12.67
C THR A 212 6.49 -5.26 11.79
N VAL A 213 5.78 -4.33 12.45
CA VAL A 213 5.16 -3.17 11.82
C VAL A 213 5.69 -1.91 12.48
N VAL A 214 6.21 -0.98 11.67
CA VAL A 214 6.69 0.32 12.12
C VAL A 214 5.86 1.43 11.51
N VAL A 215 5.42 2.38 12.33
CA VAL A 215 4.77 3.61 11.87
C VAL A 215 5.68 4.78 12.14
N VAL A 216 6.14 5.44 11.07
CA VAL A 216 6.90 6.68 11.11
C VAL A 216 5.94 7.85 11.08
N GLN A 217 5.86 8.58 12.20
CA GLN A 217 4.90 9.65 12.37
C GLN A 217 5.38 10.93 11.68
N ASN A 218 4.48 11.58 10.94
CA ASN A 218 4.76 12.80 10.18
C ASN A 218 6.06 12.66 9.36
N VAL A 219 6.11 11.62 8.51
CA VAL A 219 7.34 11.11 7.87
C VAL A 219 8.07 12.16 7.03
N LEU A 220 7.36 13.22 6.60
CA LEU A 220 7.93 14.30 5.79
C LEU A 220 8.54 15.45 6.63
N ALA A 221 8.50 15.37 7.97
CA ALA A 221 9.15 16.34 8.84
C ALA A 221 10.69 16.25 8.82
N GLY A 222 11.21 15.09 8.39
CA GLY A 222 12.63 14.77 8.48
C GLY A 222 13.07 14.32 9.87
N ALA A 223 14.33 13.90 9.96
CA ALA A 223 14.92 13.38 11.19
C ALA A 223 15.15 14.48 12.26
N PRO A 224 15.15 14.14 13.57
CA PRO A 224 14.90 12.81 14.11
C PRO A 224 13.42 12.41 13.97
N TYR A 225 13.19 11.18 13.51
CA TYR A 225 11.86 10.64 13.34
C TYR A 225 11.23 10.26 14.68
N THR A 226 9.90 10.28 14.74
CA THR A 226 9.14 9.69 15.85
C THR A 226 8.47 8.45 15.32
N THR A 227 8.73 7.30 15.94
CA THR A 227 8.22 6.01 15.47
C THR A 227 7.45 5.25 16.54
N LYS A 228 6.58 4.36 16.09
CA LYS A 228 6.03 3.25 16.89
C LYS A 228 6.36 1.95 16.18
N LYS A 229 6.86 0.96 16.94
CA LYS A 229 7.13 -0.41 16.47
C LYS A 229 6.24 -1.37 17.23
N TRP A 230 5.74 -2.40 16.55
CA TRP A 230 5.12 -3.56 17.18
C TRP A 230 5.63 -4.84 16.52
N ASP A 231 6.35 -5.64 17.29
CA ASP A 231 6.53 -7.05 16.96
C ASP A 231 5.19 -7.78 17.18
N LEU A 232 4.99 -8.94 16.54
CA LEU A 232 3.68 -9.62 16.56
C LEU A 232 3.19 -9.86 18.00
N GLY A 233 4.07 -10.32 18.89
CA GLY A 233 3.74 -10.58 20.28
C GLY A 233 3.44 -9.32 21.09
N GLN A 234 3.87 -8.13 20.65
CA GLN A 234 3.51 -6.85 21.25
C GLN A 234 2.19 -6.31 20.70
N ALA A 235 1.89 -6.63 19.44
CA ALA A 235 0.66 -6.23 18.77
C ALA A 235 -0.57 -7.00 19.31
N THR A 236 -0.41 -8.29 19.62
CA THR A 236 -1.48 -9.14 20.15
C THR A 236 -0.96 -10.31 20.98
N LYS A 237 -1.84 -10.87 21.82
CA LYS A 237 -1.62 -12.14 22.54
C LYS A 237 -2.57 -13.25 22.08
N ASP A 238 -3.45 -12.96 21.11
CA ASP A 238 -4.45 -13.90 20.62
C ASP A 238 -3.85 -14.99 19.72
N VAL A 239 -2.71 -14.69 19.10
CA VAL A 239 -1.90 -15.62 18.32
C VAL A 239 -0.48 -15.59 18.90
N PRO A 240 0.14 -16.75 19.20
CA PRO A 240 1.53 -16.80 19.63
C PRO A 240 2.44 -16.24 18.55
N GLU A 241 3.46 -15.52 18.98
CA GLU A 241 4.56 -15.11 18.11
C GLU A 241 5.53 -16.30 17.94
N GLU A 242 5.69 -16.73 16.71
CA GLU A 242 6.52 -17.87 16.32
C GLU A 242 7.38 -17.52 15.12
N ALA A 243 8.42 -18.32 14.89
CA ALA A 243 9.33 -18.08 13.78
C ALA A 243 8.61 -18.20 12.44
N GLY A 244 8.88 -17.29 11.52
CA GLY A 244 8.28 -17.27 10.19
C GLY A 244 6.80 -16.84 10.16
N ASN A 245 6.29 -16.16 11.19
CA ASN A 245 4.91 -15.64 11.17
C ASN A 245 4.68 -14.54 10.12
N ARG A 246 5.76 -13.85 9.68
CA ARG A 246 5.72 -12.82 8.64
C ARG A 246 4.77 -11.67 8.94
N PHE A 247 4.75 -11.18 10.18
CA PHE A 247 3.92 -10.04 10.53
C PHE A 247 4.36 -8.76 9.82
N GLY A 248 3.41 -7.99 9.30
CA GLY A 248 3.71 -6.85 8.42
C GLY A 248 3.83 -7.25 6.94
N TRP A 249 3.44 -8.48 6.57
CA TRP A 249 3.43 -8.95 5.18
C TRP A 249 2.62 -8.02 4.25
N THR A 250 1.46 -7.59 4.71
CA THR A 250 0.59 -6.62 4.03
C THR A 250 0.12 -5.56 4.99
N LEU A 251 -0.10 -4.35 4.50
CA LEU A 251 -0.71 -3.25 5.24
C LEU A 251 -1.91 -2.69 4.48
N ALA A 252 -2.87 -2.15 5.23
CA ALA A 252 -3.97 -1.34 4.70
C ALA A 252 -4.41 -0.32 5.76
N THR A 253 -4.90 0.84 5.34
CA THR A 253 -5.38 1.91 6.20
C THR A 253 -6.72 2.46 5.74
N THR A 254 -7.45 3.07 6.67
CA THR A 254 -8.67 3.80 6.35
C THR A 254 -8.99 4.81 7.45
N ARG A 255 -9.84 5.78 7.15
CA ARG A 255 -10.37 6.72 8.13
C ARG A 255 -11.88 6.56 8.24
N ILE A 256 -12.36 6.10 9.40
CA ILE A 256 -13.79 5.89 9.67
C ILE A 256 -14.19 6.77 10.86
N GLY A 257 -15.15 7.66 10.65
CA GLY A 257 -15.69 8.51 11.72
C GLY A 257 -14.63 9.40 12.41
N GLY A 258 -13.57 9.78 11.69
CA GLY A 258 -12.47 10.59 12.26
C GLY A 258 -11.42 9.79 13.03
N THR A 259 -11.47 8.47 12.98
CA THR A 259 -10.44 7.58 13.53
C THR A 259 -9.68 6.92 12.39
N ASP A 260 -8.35 6.94 12.45
CA ASP A 260 -7.51 6.21 11.49
C ASP A 260 -7.35 4.78 11.97
N TYR A 261 -7.53 3.86 11.04
CA TYR A 261 -7.30 2.45 11.24
C TYR A 261 -6.07 2.03 10.42
N LEU A 262 -5.30 1.11 11.00
CA LEU A 262 -4.24 0.38 10.34
C LEU A 262 -4.56 -1.10 10.50
N ALA A 263 -4.40 -1.87 9.42
CA ALA A 263 -4.47 -3.31 9.39
C ALA A 263 -3.13 -3.88 8.95
N ALA A 264 -2.66 -4.94 9.60
CA ALA A 264 -1.45 -5.65 9.21
C ALA A 264 -1.68 -7.17 9.18
N GLY A 265 -1.21 -7.81 8.13
CA GLY A 265 -1.30 -9.26 7.95
C GLY A 265 -0.09 -10.00 8.52
N ALA A 266 -0.33 -11.19 9.08
CA ALA A 266 0.67 -12.22 9.32
C ALA A 266 0.12 -13.54 8.74
N PRO A 267 0.25 -13.76 7.42
CA PRO A 267 -0.41 -14.88 6.75
C PRO A 267 0.09 -16.24 7.21
N LEU A 268 1.31 -16.32 7.75
CA LEU A 268 1.92 -17.55 8.22
C LEU A 268 1.79 -17.75 9.74
N ALA A 269 1.04 -16.89 10.42
CA ALA A 269 0.81 -17.02 11.86
C ALA A 269 -0.30 -18.03 12.18
N GLY A 270 -0.20 -18.62 13.38
CA GLY A 270 -1.21 -19.52 13.92
C GLY A 270 -1.15 -20.95 13.33
N PRO A 271 -2.09 -21.83 13.74
CA PRO A 271 -1.98 -23.25 13.47
C PRO A 271 -2.08 -23.57 11.97
N LYS A 272 -1.05 -24.23 11.42
CA LYS A 272 -0.96 -24.61 9.99
C LYS A 272 -1.11 -23.41 9.06
N ASP A 273 -0.44 -22.31 9.41
CA ASP A 273 -0.40 -21.09 8.62
C ASP A 273 -1.83 -20.57 8.36
N ALA A 274 -2.70 -20.64 9.37
CA ALA A 274 -4.08 -20.17 9.24
C ALA A 274 -4.11 -18.68 8.85
N GLY A 275 -3.13 -17.93 9.35
CA GLY A 275 -2.97 -16.51 9.15
C GLY A 275 -3.82 -15.69 10.11
N MET A 276 -3.45 -14.43 10.27
CA MET A 276 -4.17 -13.47 11.09
C MET A 276 -4.03 -12.05 10.57
N VAL A 277 -4.92 -11.17 11.04
CA VAL A 277 -4.85 -9.73 10.78
C VAL A 277 -4.96 -8.97 12.08
N GLN A 278 -4.02 -8.06 12.34
CA GLN A 278 -4.07 -7.13 13.46
C GLN A 278 -4.65 -5.79 13.02
N LEU A 279 -5.52 -5.22 13.86
CA LEU A 279 -6.08 -3.88 13.71
C LEU A 279 -5.62 -2.93 14.82
N TRP A 280 -5.32 -1.70 14.44
CA TRP A 280 -5.13 -0.57 15.33
C TRP A 280 -6.14 0.53 15.01
N ALA A 281 -6.53 1.29 16.04
CA ALA A 281 -7.30 2.52 15.92
C ALA A 281 -6.51 3.65 16.57
N GLY A 282 -6.16 4.70 15.82
CA GLY A 282 -5.30 5.78 16.32
C GLY A 282 -3.97 5.26 16.87
N LEU A 283 -3.38 4.26 16.22
CA LEU A 283 -2.14 3.60 16.65
C LEU A 283 -2.19 2.96 18.04
N SER A 284 -3.39 2.55 18.49
CA SER A 284 -3.59 1.66 19.63
C SER A 284 -4.13 0.32 19.13
N PRO A 285 -3.52 -0.83 19.51
CA PRO A 285 -4.03 -2.14 19.12
C PRO A 285 -5.47 -2.31 19.61
N VAL A 286 -6.38 -2.73 18.73
CA VAL A 286 -7.80 -2.91 19.09
C VAL A 286 -8.31 -4.32 18.88
N ARG A 287 -7.76 -5.06 17.91
CA ARG A 287 -8.29 -6.39 17.58
C ARG A 287 -7.33 -7.22 16.74
N ALA A 288 -7.11 -8.46 17.15
CA ALA A 288 -6.62 -9.50 16.25
C ALA A 288 -7.81 -10.26 15.63
N ILE A 289 -7.70 -10.61 14.36
CA ILE A 289 -8.71 -11.35 13.61
C ILE A 289 -8.08 -12.65 13.13
N THR A 290 -8.67 -13.76 13.54
CA THR A 290 -8.38 -15.10 13.02
C THR A 290 -9.68 -15.73 12.53
N VAL A 291 -9.59 -16.58 11.50
CA VAL A 291 -10.75 -17.29 10.97
C VAL A 291 -10.44 -18.78 10.84
N PRO A 292 -11.12 -19.65 11.61
CA PRO A 292 -10.87 -21.08 11.55
C PRO A 292 -11.03 -21.67 10.15
N GLY A 293 -10.09 -22.54 9.76
CA GLY A 293 -10.13 -23.24 8.48
C GLY A 293 -9.61 -22.44 7.28
N THR A 294 -9.09 -21.23 7.50
CA THR A 294 -8.31 -20.50 6.51
C THR A 294 -6.85 -20.98 6.48
N THR A 295 -6.14 -20.65 5.40
CA THR A 295 -4.69 -20.75 5.25
C THR A 295 -4.23 -19.48 4.56
N GLY A 296 -3.35 -18.70 5.21
CA GLY A 296 -2.87 -17.43 4.68
C GLY A 296 -3.80 -16.24 4.89
N LEU A 297 -4.67 -16.22 5.92
CA LEU A 297 -5.47 -15.02 6.21
C LEU A 297 -4.57 -13.81 6.45
N GLY A 298 -4.83 -12.72 5.74
CA GLY A 298 -3.98 -11.53 5.78
C GLY A 298 -2.89 -11.55 4.72
N TRP A 299 -2.99 -12.43 3.71
CA TRP A 299 -2.12 -12.39 2.53
C TRP A 299 -2.34 -11.13 1.68
N ALA A 300 -3.55 -10.61 1.68
CA ALA A 300 -3.93 -9.35 1.04
C ALA A 300 -4.93 -8.64 1.93
N LEU A 301 -4.86 -7.31 1.98
CA LEU A 301 -5.76 -6.47 2.74
C LEU A 301 -6.27 -5.32 1.89
N ALA A 302 -7.48 -4.86 2.14
CA ALA A 302 -7.99 -3.58 1.62
C ALA A 302 -9.14 -3.12 2.51
N PHE A 303 -9.32 -1.81 2.64
CA PHE A 303 -10.57 -1.27 3.18
C PHE A 303 -11.48 -0.83 2.04
N THR A 304 -12.74 -1.22 2.07
CA THR A 304 -13.77 -0.63 1.19
C THR A 304 -14.01 0.83 1.56
N GLY A 305 -14.59 1.62 0.65
CA GLY A 305 -14.89 3.03 0.91
C GLY A 305 -15.85 3.29 2.09
N ASP A 306 -16.66 2.30 2.47
CA ASP A 306 -17.56 2.29 3.63
C ASP A 306 -16.88 1.77 4.91
N GLY A 307 -15.58 1.44 4.84
CA GLY A 307 -14.74 1.11 5.98
C GLY A 307 -14.75 -0.36 6.40
N ARG A 308 -15.18 -1.29 5.53
CA ARG A 308 -15.03 -2.72 5.80
C ARG A 308 -13.63 -3.20 5.42
N LEU A 309 -13.01 -3.94 6.32
CA LEU A 309 -11.76 -4.62 6.05
C LEU A 309 -12.03 -5.89 5.24
N ALA A 310 -11.39 -6.02 4.09
CA ALA A 310 -11.28 -7.24 3.31
C ALA A 310 -9.94 -7.94 3.60
N MET A 311 -9.99 -9.26 3.71
CA MET A 311 -8.86 -10.10 4.13
C MET A 311 -8.78 -11.33 3.23
N GLY A 312 -7.75 -11.36 2.38
CA GLY A 312 -7.46 -12.43 1.44
C GLY A 312 -6.79 -13.62 2.12
N HIS A 313 -7.09 -14.82 1.63
CA HIS A 313 -6.48 -16.09 2.03
C HIS A 313 -6.41 -17.04 0.83
N PRO A 314 -5.51 -16.78 -0.13
CA PRO A 314 -5.51 -17.45 -1.45
C PRO A 314 -5.15 -18.94 -1.41
N TYR A 315 -4.70 -19.46 -0.25
CA TYR A 315 -4.31 -20.85 -0.07
C TYR A 315 -5.41 -21.72 0.56
N THR A 316 -6.50 -21.13 1.03
CA THR A 316 -7.59 -21.84 1.69
C THR A 316 -8.34 -22.80 0.75
N LYS A 317 -8.62 -24.00 1.30
CA LYS A 317 -9.46 -25.13 0.84
C LYS A 317 -9.51 -25.42 -0.67
N GLY A 318 -8.93 -26.57 -1.07
CA GLY A 318 -8.90 -27.02 -2.47
C GLY A 318 -8.04 -26.15 -3.39
N ALA A 319 -7.21 -25.28 -2.79
CA ALA A 319 -6.45 -24.22 -3.46
C ALA A 319 -7.32 -23.22 -4.24
N THR A 320 -8.63 -23.10 -3.95
CA THR A 320 -9.48 -22.10 -4.63
C THR A 320 -9.20 -20.69 -4.14
N GLY A 321 -8.71 -20.54 -2.90
CA GLY A 321 -8.58 -19.26 -2.21
C GLY A 321 -9.90 -18.77 -1.62
N GLY A 322 -9.89 -17.57 -1.05
CA GLY A 322 -11.06 -16.93 -0.48
C GLY A 322 -10.80 -15.51 0.05
N VAL A 323 -11.88 -14.83 0.39
CA VAL A 323 -11.86 -13.49 1.01
C VAL A 323 -12.87 -13.48 2.15
N HIS A 324 -12.46 -12.94 3.30
CA HIS A 324 -13.37 -12.54 4.37
C HIS A 324 -13.49 -11.02 4.43
N THR A 325 -14.66 -10.51 4.77
CA THR A 325 -14.88 -9.09 5.08
C THR A 325 -15.35 -8.95 6.51
N GLY A 326 -14.92 -7.89 7.20
CA GLY A 326 -15.40 -7.56 8.54
C GLY A 326 -15.50 -6.05 8.74
N THR A 327 -16.37 -5.62 9.65
CA THR A 327 -16.30 -4.25 10.17
C THR A 327 -15.22 -4.18 11.25
N VAL A 328 -14.64 -3.00 11.44
CA VAL A 328 -13.61 -2.77 12.44
C VAL A 328 -14.04 -3.20 13.86
N ASP A 329 -15.34 -3.11 14.16
CA ASP A 329 -15.96 -3.43 15.46
C ASP A 329 -16.71 -4.78 15.52
N GLY A 330 -16.86 -5.49 14.40
CA GLY A 330 -17.96 -6.45 14.26
C GLY A 330 -17.64 -7.78 13.60
N THR A 331 -18.68 -8.39 13.03
CA THR A 331 -18.69 -9.77 12.53
C THR A 331 -17.85 -9.92 11.26
N VAL A 332 -17.09 -11.01 11.18
CA VAL A 332 -16.35 -11.42 9.99
C VAL A 332 -17.21 -12.40 9.19
N ALA A 333 -17.33 -12.18 7.88
CA ALA A 333 -18.12 -13.01 6.98
C ALA A 333 -17.32 -13.38 5.73
N ALA A 334 -17.49 -14.61 5.25
CA ALA A 334 -16.87 -15.07 4.01
C ALA A 334 -17.62 -14.50 2.79
N LEU A 335 -16.88 -14.10 1.76
CA LEU A 335 -17.46 -13.84 0.45
C LEU A 335 -17.67 -15.15 -0.32
N PRO A 336 -18.67 -15.21 -1.23
CA PRO A 336 -18.77 -16.31 -2.18
C PRO A 336 -17.48 -16.48 -3.00
N VAL A 337 -17.03 -17.73 -3.15
CA VAL A 337 -15.82 -18.06 -3.90
C VAL A 337 -16.20 -18.78 -5.20
N PRO A 338 -15.69 -18.35 -6.37
CA PRO A 338 -15.87 -19.08 -7.62
C PRO A 338 -15.31 -20.51 -7.51
N PRO A 339 -16.01 -21.55 -7.99
CA PRO A 339 -15.58 -22.93 -7.77
C PRO A 339 -14.50 -23.38 -8.78
N GLN A 340 -13.29 -22.84 -8.67
CA GLN A 340 -12.14 -23.27 -9.47
C GLN A 340 -10.91 -23.56 -8.62
N PRO A 341 -10.47 -24.84 -8.54
CA PRO A 341 -9.24 -25.21 -7.84
C PRO A 341 -8.02 -24.49 -8.42
N GLY A 342 -7.08 -24.12 -7.54
CA GLY A 342 -5.81 -23.52 -7.90
C GLY A 342 -5.86 -22.03 -8.26
N GLN A 343 -7.02 -21.39 -8.39
CA GLN A 343 -7.12 -20.01 -8.92
C GLN A 343 -6.55 -18.91 -8.00
N ARG A 344 -6.23 -19.22 -6.74
CA ARG A 344 -5.73 -18.25 -5.74
C ARG A 344 -6.63 -17.03 -5.54
N TYR A 345 -7.94 -17.23 -5.46
CA TYR A 345 -8.88 -16.13 -5.24
C TYR A 345 -8.57 -15.39 -3.93
N GLY A 346 -8.53 -14.05 -3.96
CA GLY A 346 -8.11 -13.24 -2.81
C GLY A 346 -6.61 -13.05 -2.71
N TRP A 347 -5.87 -13.25 -3.81
CA TRP A 347 -4.44 -12.99 -3.88
C TRP A 347 -4.10 -11.51 -3.71
N SER A 348 -4.90 -10.62 -4.29
CA SER A 348 -4.79 -9.17 -4.16
C SER A 348 -6.18 -8.58 -3.97
N LEU A 349 -6.25 -7.45 -3.26
CA LEU A 349 -7.51 -6.79 -2.92
C LEU A 349 -7.38 -5.29 -3.11
N ALA A 350 -8.46 -4.68 -3.59
CA ALA A 350 -8.62 -3.23 -3.66
C ALA A 350 -10.09 -2.88 -3.46
N ALA A 351 -10.40 -1.70 -2.94
CA ALA A 351 -11.77 -1.20 -2.95
C ALA A 351 -12.28 -0.97 -4.38
N ASP A 352 -13.59 -1.15 -4.56
CA ASP A 352 -14.33 -0.81 -5.76
C ASP A 352 -15.54 0.04 -5.37
N GLY A 353 -15.33 1.35 -5.36
CA GLY A 353 -16.31 2.30 -4.85
C GLY A 353 -16.58 2.13 -3.35
N ALA A 354 -17.81 2.46 -2.93
CA ALA A 354 -18.17 2.51 -1.52
C ALA A 354 -18.10 1.15 -0.83
N SER A 355 -18.58 0.07 -1.44
CA SER A 355 -18.71 -1.24 -0.76
C SER A 355 -18.21 -2.43 -1.57
N GLY A 356 -17.78 -2.19 -2.81
CA GLY A 356 -17.23 -3.22 -3.68
C GLY A 356 -15.76 -3.47 -3.39
N LEU A 357 -15.29 -4.59 -3.93
CA LEU A 357 -13.89 -4.97 -3.97
C LEU A 357 -13.54 -5.44 -5.37
N LEU A 358 -12.34 -5.11 -5.81
CA LEU A 358 -11.60 -5.90 -6.80
C LEU A 358 -10.85 -7.02 -6.11
N ILE A 359 -10.92 -8.22 -6.68
CA ILE A 359 -10.34 -9.42 -6.09
C ILE A 359 -9.54 -10.16 -7.16
N GLY A 360 -8.24 -10.25 -6.95
CA GLY A 360 -7.32 -10.96 -7.83
C GLY A 360 -7.38 -12.49 -7.66
N ALA A 361 -7.28 -13.19 -8.77
CA ALA A 361 -7.13 -14.64 -8.87
C ALA A 361 -6.12 -14.97 -9.98
N PRO A 362 -4.81 -14.78 -9.73
CA PRO A 362 -3.77 -14.78 -10.77
C PRO A 362 -3.61 -16.13 -11.49
N ASP A 363 -3.93 -17.23 -10.82
CA ASP A 363 -3.77 -18.58 -11.38
C ASP A 363 -5.05 -19.07 -12.08
N ARG A 364 -6.08 -18.23 -12.16
CA ARG A 364 -7.34 -18.62 -12.79
C ARG A 364 -7.13 -18.89 -14.28
N ASP A 365 -7.54 -20.08 -14.71
CA ASP A 365 -7.51 -20.52 -16.12
C ASP A 365 -6.11 -20.39 -16.78
N GLY A 366 -5.04 -20.32 -15.97
CA GLY A 366 -3.66 -20.14 -16.43
C GLY A 366 -3.30 -18.75 -16.96
N VAL A 367 -4.22 -17.79 -16.89
CA VAL A 367 -4.04 -16.40 -17.40
C VAL A 367 -4.45 -15.32 -16.39
N GLY A 368 -5.03 -15.72 -15.26
CA GLY A 368 -5.50 -14.84 -14.22
C GLY A 368 -6.88 -14.24 -14.47
N ALA A 369 -7.46 -13.69 -13.41
CA ALA A 369 -8.70 -12.93 -13.48
C ALA A 369 -8.79 -11.92 -12.33
N VAL A 370 -9.66 -10.91 -12.55
CA VAL A 370 -10.12 -9.99 -11.51
C VAL A 370 -11.63 -10.11 -11.38
N PHE A 371 -12.10 -10.24 -10.14
CA PHE A 371 -13.51 -10.30 -9.80
C PHE A 371 -13.95 -9.01 -9.11
N THR A 372 -15.23 -8.68 -9.25
CA THR A 372 -15.88 -7.58 -8.52
C THR A 372 -16.89 -8.15 -7.52
N SER A 373 -16.90 -7.66 -6.27
CA SER A 373 -17.92 -8.03 -5.28
C SER A 373 -19.17 -7.13 -5.30
N ALA A 374 -19.16 -6.03 -6.06
CA ALA A 374 -20.26 -5.07 -6.13
C ALA A 374 -21.49 -5.60 -6.91
N ALA A 375 -22.69 -5.23 -6.45
CA ALA A 375 -23.96 -5.56 -7.13
C ALA A 375 -24.39 -4.53 -8.20
N ALA A 376 -23.71 -3.39 -8.33
CA ALA A 376 -23.91 -2.34 -9.34
C ALA A 376 -22.77 -1.30 -9.24
N PRO A 377 -22.41 -0.56 -10.31
CA PRO A 377 -21.26 0.35 -10.30
C PRO A 377 -21.55 1.60 -9.45
N ALA A 378 -20.58 2.01 -8.63
CA ALA A 378 -20.59 3.25 -7.85
C ALA A 378 -19.46 4.19 -8.30
N PRO A 379 -19.58 5.52 -8.08
CA PRO A 379 -18.68 6.52 -8.65
C PRO A 379 -17.34 6.65 -7.92
N ALA A 380 -16.40 7.24 -8.65
CA ALA A 380 -15.01 7.57 -8.30
C ALA A 380 -14.81 8.16 -6.90
N GLY A 381 -13.83 7.64 -6.15
CA GLY A 381 -13.31 8.28 -4.94
C GLY A 381 -12.55 7.35 -4.02
N SER A 382 -11.21 7.44 -4.10
CA SER A 382 -10.15 6.89 -3.22
C SER A 382 -10.17 5.39 -2.90
N VAL A 383 -9.08 4.70 -3.22
CA VAL A 383 -8.84 3.31 -2.86
C VAL A 383 -7.44 3.15 -2.29
N ASP A 384 -7.37 2.53 -1.12
CA ASP A 384 -6.17 2.00 -0.51
C ASP A 384 -5.88 0.60 -1.09
N TYR A 385 -4.67 0.38 -1.61
CA TYR A 385 -4.28 -0.84 -2.30
C TYR A 385 -3.28 -1.62 -1.43
N GLY A 386 -3.79 -2.59 -0.66
CA GLY A 386 -2.90 -3.50 0.06
C GLY A 386 -2.21 -4.45 -0.91
N HIS A 387 -0.89 -4.31 -0.97
CA HIS A 387 0.00 -5.17 -1.74
C HIS A 387 0.08 -6.57 -1.14
N ALA A 388 -0.04 -7.58 -1.98
CA ALA A 388 0.48 -8.92 -1.74
C ALA A 388 1.61 -9.16 -2.74
N VAL A 389 2.76 -9.48 -2.22
CA VAL A 389 4.01 -9.68 -2.96
C VAL A 389 4.41 -11.15 -2.83
N HIS A 390 4.98 -11.72 -3.89
CA HIS A 390 5.46 -13.11 -3.95
C HIS A 390 6.62 -13.42 -3.01
#